data_AF-A0A848SSB5-F1
#
_entry.id   AF-A0A848SSB5-F1
#
_cell.length_a   1.000
_cell.length_b   1.000
_cell.length_c   1.000
_cell.angle_alpha   90.00
_cell.angle_beta   90.00
_cell.angle_gamma   90.00
#
_symmetry.space_group_name_H-M   'P 1'
#
loop_
_entity.id
_entity.type
_entity.pdbx_description
1 polymer ?
#
loop_
_entity_poly.entity_id
_entity_poly.type
_entity_poly.pdbx_seq_one_letter_code
_entity_poly.pdbx_strand_id
1 'polypeptide(L)'
;MTLAIATGVLIACASPDETAQEQSENLRAEDARQQQLVEDSVRRAYEDEGADVVELDMRRSEDGSEYTGRARVRDRENGEELVVDCRVSADARGAAQLECNRANETAAGDS
;
A
#
# COMPACT_ATOMS: atom_id res chain seq x y z
N MET A 1 22.48 39.66 -48.69
CA MET A 1 22.49 39.97 -47.24
C MET A 1 22.13 38.69 -46.52
N THR A 2 23.11 38.07 -45.87
CA THR A 2 22.97 36.76 -45.23
C THR A 2 22.99 36.98 -43.72
N LEU A 3 21.87 36.73 -43.04
CA LEU A 3 21.80 36.77 -41.57
C LEU A 3 22.23 35.40 -41.04
N ALA A 4 23.32 35.37 -40.27
CA ALA A 4 23.68 34.24 -39.43
C ALA A 4 23.47 34.68 -37.97
N ILE A 5 22.45 34.14 -37.31
CA ILE A 5 22.25 34.31 -35.87
C ILE A 5 22.69 33.01 -35.21
N ALA A 6 23.93 33.00 -34.73
CA ALA A 6 24.44 31.97 -33.83
C ALA A 6 24.02 32.34 -32.40
N THR A 7 22.82 31.95 -32.00
CA THR A 7 22.42 31.96 -30.58
C THR A 7 22.81 30.62 -29.97
N GLY A 8 24.04 30.56 -29.46
CA GLY A 8 24.44 29.54 -28.51
C GLY A 8 23.70 29.76 -27.20
N VAL A 9 22.66 28.96 -26.96
CA VAL A 9 22.06 28.85 -25.63
C VAL A 9 23.00 27.97 -24.81
N LEU A 10 23.79 28.59 -23.94
CA LEU A 10 24.42 27.90 -22.82
C LEU A 10 23.30 27.54 -21.84
N ILE A 11 22.66 26.38 -22.04
CA ILE A 11 21.78 25.80 -21.05
C ILE A 11 22.68 25.42 -19.87
N ALA A 12 22.53 26.15 -18.77
CA ALA A 12 23.13 25.83 -17.50
C ALA A 12 22.78 24.37 -17.14
N CYS A 13 23.81 23.55 -16.91
CA CYS A 13 23.66 22.24 -16.32
C CYS A 13 23.11 22.40 -14.90
N ALA A 14 21.79 22.47 -14.75
CA ALA A 14 21.13 22.09 -13.51
C ALA A 14 21.18 20.55 -13.48
N SER A 15 21.96 20.03 -12.54
CA SER A 15 22.22 18.61 -12.34
C SER A 15 20.91 17.80 -12.31
N PRO A 16 20.74 16.75 -13.12
CA PRO A 16 19.56 15.88 -13.09
C PRO A 16 19.49 14.97 -11.83
N ASP A 17 20.47 15.05 -10.93
CA ASP A 17 20.62 14.17 -9.77
C ASP A 17 19.68 14.52 -8.59
N GLU A 18 19.40 15.81 -8.33
CA GLU A 18 18.63 16.22 -7.15
C GLU A 18 17.15 15.80 -7.24
N THR A 19 16.57 15.85 -8.45
CA THR A 19 15.16 15.51 -8.68
C THR A 19 14.89 14.00 -8.66
N ALA A 20 15.87 13.16 -8.97
CA ALA A 20 15.71 11.69 -8.92
C ALA A 20 15.78 11.16 -7.48
N GLN A 21 16.59 11.81 -6.64
CA GLN A 21 16.77 11.43 -5.25
C GLN A 21 15.55 11.83 -4.41
N GLU A 22 15.04 13.06 -4.56
CA GLU A 22 13.81 13.49 -3.87
C GLU A 22 12.58 12.68 -4.27
N GLN A 23 12.42 12.32 -5.56
CA GLN A 23 11.29 11.51 -6.02
C GLN A 23 11.29 10.09 -5.44
N SER A 24 12.47 9.49 -5.26
CA SER A 24 12.58 8.14 -4.70
C SER A 24 12.37 8.09 -3.18
N GLU A 25 12.72 9.16 -2.45
CA GLU A 25 12.38 9.31 -1.04
C GLU A 25 10.87 9.55 -0.84
N ASN A 26 10.26 10.35 -1.71
CA ASN A 26 8.82 10.63 -1.65
C ASN A 26 7.98 9.37 -1.92
N LEU A 27 8.35 8.57 -2.93
CA LEU A 27 7.67 7.29 -3.21
C LEU A 27 7.71 6.32 -2.02
N ARG A 28 8.84 6.24 -1.31
CA ARG A 28 8.97 5.38 -0.11
C ARG A 28 8.13 5.90 1.06
N ALA A 29 8.07 7.21 1.23
CA ALA A 29 7.23 7.82 2.26
C ALA A 29 5.74 7.63 1.95
N GLU A 30 5.33 7.72 0.69
CA GLU A 30 3.97 7.41 0.26
C GLU A 30 3.63 5.94 0.48
N ASP A 31 4.53 5.02 0.13
CA ASP A 31 4.35 3.59 0.35
C ASP A 31 4.14 3.23 1.84
N ALA A 32 4.99 3.77 2.72
CA ALA A 32 4.88 3.57 4.16
C ALA A 32 3.57 4.17 4.73
N ARG A 33 3.15 5.34 4.22
CA ARG A 33 1.86 5.94 4.61
C ARG A 33 0.69 5.09 4.14
N GLN A 34 0.74 4.58 2.92
CA GLN A 34 -0.31 3.70 2.39
C GLN A 34 -0.39 2.40 3.20
N GLN A 35 0.75 1.78 3.51
CA GLN A 35 0.80 0.59 4.37
C GLN A 35 0.18 0.89 5.73
N GLN A 36 0.55 1.99 6.37
CA GLN A 36 0.00 2.39 7.67
C GLN A 36 -1.52 2.65 7.61
N LEU A 37 -2.02 3.29 6.54
CA LEU A 37 -3.46 3.52 6.35
C LEU A 37 -4.22 2.20 6.21
N VAL A 38 -3.64 1.25 5.49
CA VAL A 38 -4.20 -0.09 5.33
C VAL A 38 -4.25 -0.80 6.67
N GLU A 39 -3.15 -0.78 7.42
CA GLU A 39 -3.08 -1.42 8.74
C GLU A 39 -4.08 -0.82 9.74
N ASP A 40 -4.22 0.50 9.74
CA ASP A 40 -5.19 1.18 10.57
C ASP A 40 -6.63 0.85 10.17
N SER A 41 -6.90 0.71 8.87
CA SER A 41 -8.22 0.35 8.35
C SER A 41 -8.63 -1.06 8.77
N VAL A 42 -7.72 -2.03 8.65
CA VAL A 42 -7.92 -3.41 9.12
C VAL A 42 -8.20 -3.41 10.62
N ARG A 43 -7.37 -2.72 11.39
CA ARG A 43 -7.52 -2.66 12.86
C ARG A 43 -8.86 -2.08 13.27
N ARG A 44 -9.28 -0.95 12.70
CA ARG A 44 -10.57 -0.33 13.02
C ARG A 44 -11.75 -1.23 12.68
N ALA A 45 -11.71 -1.89 11.51
CA ALA A 45 -12.79 -2.79 11.10
C ALA A 45 -13.03 -3.89 12.15
N TYR A 46 -11.96 -4.51 12.64
CA TYR A 46 -12.07 -5.55 13.67
C TYR A 46 -12.39 -5.00 15.06
N GLU A 47 -11.87 -3.82 15.43
CA GLU A 47 -12.17 -3.19 16.71
C GLU A 47 -13.67 -2.84 16.83
N ASP A 48 -14.29 -2.36 15.75
CA ASP A 48 -15.74 -2.12 15.65
C ASP A 48 -16.56 -3.41 15.76
N GLU A 49 -16.04 -4.54 15.28
CA GLU A 49 -16.66 -5.87 15.42
C GLU A 49 -16.42 -6.53 16.78
N GLY A 50 -15.70 -5.86 17.70
CA GLY A 50 -15.41 -6.40 19.02
C GLY A 50 -14.24 -7.39 19.05
N ALA A 51 -13.38 -7.37 18.04
CA ALA A 51 -12.16 -8.16 17.98
C ALA A 51 -10.89 -7.27 18.06
N ASP A 52 -9.86 -7.78 18.72
CA ASP A 52 -8.56 -7.11 18.84
C ASP A 52 -7.58 -7.67 17.80
N VAL A 53 -7.00 -6.81 16.95
CA VAL A 53 -5.93 -7.25 16.02
C VAL A 53 -4.64 -7.47 16.81
N VAL A 54 -4.20 -8.72 16.90
CA VAL A 54 -3.02 -9.15 17.66
C VAL A 54 -1.76 -9.07 16.81
N GLU A 55 -1.87 -9.45 15.54
CA GLU A 55 -0.77 -9.46 14.58
C GLU A 55 -1.29 -9.07 13.21
N LEU A 56 -0.51 -8.32 12.45
CA LEU A 56 -0.85 -7.90 11.09
C LEU A 56 0.42 -7.88 10.24
N ASP A 57 0.45 -8.67 9.19
CA ASP A 57 1.48 -8.66 8.16
C ASP A 57 0.83 -8.26 6.84
N MET A 58 1.10 -7.05 6.35
CA MET A 58 0.61 -6.57 5.06
C MET A 58 1.79 -6.33 4.13
N ARG A 59 1.70 -6.83 2.90
CA ARG A 59 2.68 -6.63 1.84
C ARG A 59 2.04 -5.98 0.65
N ARG A 60 2.75 -5.05 0.04
CA ARG A 60 2.37 -4.50 -1.26
C ARG A 60 2.65 -5.52 -2.36
N SER A 61 1.74 -5.64 -3.32
CA SER A 61 1.95 -6.42 -4.55
C SER A 61 3.05 -5.80 -5.41
N GLU A 62 3.68 -6.61 -6.25
CA GLU A 62 4.81 -6.19 -7.11
C GLU A 62 4.41 -5.07 -8.08
N ASP A 63 3.20 -5.13 -8.63
CA ASP A 63 2.62 -4.08 -9.49
C ASP A 63 2.15 -2.83 -8.72
N GLY A 64 2.22 -2.87 -7.38
CA GLY A 64 1.85 -1.75 -6.51
C GLY A 64 0.37 -1.40 -6.50
N SER A 65 -0.47 -2.20 -7.14
CA SER A 65 -1.92 -2.02 -7.32
C SER A 65 -2.75 -2.40 -6.08
N GLU A 66 -2.19 -3.20 -5.19
CA GLU A 66 -2.87 -3.77 -4.03
C GLU A 66 -1.91 -4.06 -2.89
N TYR A 67 -2.45 -4.14 -1.68
CA TYR A 67 -1.80 -4.69 -0.50
C TYR A 67 -2.51 -5.99 -0.13
N THR A 68 -1.76 -7.06 0.07
CA THR A 68 -2.28 -8.34 0.57
C THR A 68 -1.57 -8.69 1.86
N GLY A 69 -2.27 -9.32 2.77
CA GLY A 69 -1.72 -9.60 4.08
C GLY A 69 -2.57 -10.53 4.90
N ARG A 70 -2.05 -10.87 6.06
CA ARG A 70 -2.70 -11.76 7.02
C ARG A 70 -2.77 -11.05 8.36
N ALA A 71 -3.95 -11.02 8.94
CA ALA A 71 -4.17 -10.54 10.30
C ALA A 71 -4.54 -11.70 11.21
N ARG A 72 -4.04 -11.65 12.44
CA ARG A 72 -4.58 -12.43 13.56
C ARG A 72 -5.43 -11.51 14.39
N VAL A 73 -6.68 -11.90 14.56
CA VAL A 73 -7.66 -11.15 15.33
C VAL A 73 -8.16 -12.02 16.46
N ARG A 74 -8.34 -11.44 17.63
CA ARG A 74 -8.81 -12.12 18.82
C ARG A 74 -10.16 -11.57 19.23
N ASP A 75 -11.16 -12.42 19.24
CA ASP A 75 -12.49 -12.08 19.74
C ASP A 75 -12.43 -11.67 21.21
N ARG A 76 -12.97 -10.50 21.55
CA ARG A 76 -12.90 -9.98 22.92
C ARG A 76 -13.86 -10.68 23.87
N GLU A 77 -14.95 -11.24 23.36
CA GLU A 77 -16.00 -11.86 24.17
C GLU A 77 -15.64 -13.29 24.60
N ASN A 78 -15.12 -14.09 23.68
CA ASN A 78 -14.84 -15.52 23.87
C ASN A 78 -13.34 -15.81 23.93
N GLY A 79 -12.49 -14.85 23.55
CA GLY A 79 -11.04 -15.01 23.52
C GLY A 79 -10.52 -15.85 22.36
N GLU A 80 -11.38 -16.22 21.40
CA GLU A 80 -11.06 -17.03 20.22
C GLU A 80 -10.16 -16.25 19.26
N GLU A 81 -9.09 -16.88 18.77
CA GLU A 81 -8.20 -16.29 17.78
C GLU A 81 -8.57 -16.78 16.37
N LEU A 82 -8.75 -15.83 15.47
CA LEU A 82 -9.08 -16.04 14.07
C LEU A 82 -7.95 -15.49 13.20
N VAL A 83 -7.60 -16.25 12.17
CA VAL A 83 -6.72 -15.79 11.11
C VAL A 83 -7.59 -15.31 9.95
N VAL A 84 -7.28 -14.12 9.44
CA VAL A 84 -8.00 -13.51 8.32
C VAL A 84 -6.97 -13.08 7.28
N ASP A 85 -7.26 -13.38 6.02
CA ASP A 85 -6.47 -12.89 4.89
C ASP A 85 -7.14 -11.61 4.39
N CYS A 86 -6.41 -10.50 4.44
CA CYS A 86 -6.87 -9.17 4.07
C CYS A 86 -6.22 -8.71 2.78
N ARG A 87 -7.02 -8.09 1.92
CA ARG A 87 -6.59 -7.45 0.69
C ARG A 87 -7.13 -6.03 0.64
N VAL A 88 -6.26 -5.06 0.40
CA VAL A 88 -6.66 -3.69 0.07
C VAL A 88 -6.31 -3.40 -1.38
N SER A 89 -7.31 -3.03 -2.16
CA SER A 89 -7.15 -2.61 -3.56
C SER A 89 -7.70 -1.20 -3.74
N ALA A 90 -7.21 -0.46 -4.73
CA ALA A 90 -7.84 0.80 -5.12
C ALA A 90 -8.93 0.52 -6.18
N ASP A 91 -10.13 1.08 -6.02
CA ASP A 91 -11.14 1.03 -7.08
C ASP A 91 -10.79 1.99 -8.24
N ALA A 92 -11.59 1.97 -9.31
CA ALA A 92 -11.39 2.84 -10.48
C ALA A 92 -11.42 4.34 -10.15
N ARG A 93 -11.98 4.73 -8.99
CA ARG A 93 -12.01 6.11 -8.48
C ARG A 93 -10.88 6.41 -7.50
N GLY A 94 -9.98 5.45 -7.25
CA GLY A 94 -8.85 5.59 -6.34
C GLY A 94 -9.21 5.45 -4.86
N ALA A 95 -10.41 4.99 -4.50
CA ALA A 95 -10.75 4.71 -3.11
C ALA A 95 -10.21 3.34 -2.70
N ALA A 96 -9.65 3.25 -1.50
CA ALA A 96 -9.19 2.00 -0.93
C ALA A 96 -10.40 1.11 -0.56
N GLN A 97 -10.42 -0.11 -1.08
CA GLN A 97 -11.37 -1.15 -0.77
C GLN A 97 -10.67 -2.25 0.02
N LEU A 98 -11.07 -2.41 1.28
CA LEU A 98 -10.60 -3.47 2.16
C LEU A 98 -11.54 -4.67 2.05
N GLU A 99 -10.99 -5.82 1.71
CA GLU A 99 -11.66 -7.11 1.72
C GLU A 99 -10.86 -8.05 2.63
N CYS A 100 -11.42 -8.42 3.77
CA CYS A 100 -10.85 -9.44 4.64
C CYS A 100 -11.74 -10.67 4.63
N ASN A 101 -11.15 -11.82 4.28
CA ASN A 101 -11.82 -13.10 4.35
C ASN A 101 -11.25 -13.89 5.52
N ARG A 102 -12.11 -14.58 6.27
CA ARG A 102 -11.63 -15.56 7.24
C ARG A 102 -10.75 -16.55 6.51
N ALA A 103 -9.50 -16.68 6.94
CA ALA A 103 -8.59 -17.66 6.40
C ALA A 103 -9.15 -19.01 6.84
N ASN A 104 -9.93 -19.65 5.98
CA ASN A 104 -10.34 -21.01 6.22
C ASN A 104 -9.05 -21.84 6.14
N GLU A 105 -8.71 -22.63 7.16
CA GLU A 105 -7.65 -23.64 7.08
C GLU A 105 -8.03 -24.79 6.12
N THR A 106 -8.80 -24.49 5.07
CA THR A 106 -9.25 -25.40 4.04
C THR A 106 -8.72 -24.90 2.70
N ALA A 107 -7.60 -25.50 2.28
CA ALA A 107 -7.22 -25.82 0.89
C ALA A 107 -7.20 -24.65 -0.12
N ALA A 108 -6.10 -24.26 -0.75
CA ALA A 108 -5.31 -25.12 -1.64
C ALA A 108 -6.14 -26.25 -2.29
N GLY A 109 -7.22 -25.91 -3.00
CA GLY A 109 -7.90 -26.87 -3.87
C GLY A 109 -9.26 -26.39 -4.37
N ASP A 110 -9.52 -26.68 -5.65
CA ASP A 110 -10.76 -26.50 -6.43
C ASP A 110 -10.92 -25.11 -7.09
N SER A 111 -10.83 -24.92 -8.41
CA SER A 111 -10.99 -25.78 -9.60
C SER A 111 -10.08 -25.31 -10.74
#